data_AF-A0A9W9LKP4-F1
#
_entry.id   AF-A0A9W9LKP4-F1
#
_cell.length_a   1.000
_cell.length_b   1.000
_cell.length_c   1.000
_cell.angle_alpha   90.00
_cell.angle_beta   90.00
_cell.angle_gamma   90.00
#
_symmetry.space_group_name_H-M   'P 1'
#
loop_
_entity.id
_entity.type
_entity.pdbx_description
1 polymer ?
#
loop_
_entity_poly.entity_id
_entity_poly.type
_entity_poly.pdbx_seq_one_letter_code
_entity_poly.pdbx_strand_id
1 'polypeptide(L)'
;MSSSHASLDAASNDRKARLAKLAALKRKQPEPEDSTDTGAGGDAKDNSSPDVTTTFLSGRNYDAETRGPKLGFEQGPQEGKVTVETQAAEIAEAVKEQAQKDEDADQPIDLFKLQPKKPNWDLRRDLDEKLTTLNVRTENAIARLVRQRIETAQRVAKERGATSNGDGGEEVGIEGDALVEGIHIREQEDNDEDTI
;
A
#
# COMPACT_ATOMS: atom_id res chain seq x y z
N MET A 1 -56.31 70.20 -9.00
CA MET A 1 -55.71 68.88 -8.72
C MET A 1 -54.89 68.43 -9.94
N SER A 2 -53.67 68.94 -10.14
CA SER A 2 -52.80 68.56 -11.30
C SER A 2 -51.29 68.59 -10.99
N SER A 3 -50.89 68.92 -9.75
CA SER A 3 -49.48 69.07 -9.36
C SER A 3 -48.74 67.76 -9.03
N SER A 4 -49.45 66.65 -8.81
CA SER A 4 -48.82 65.38 -8.42
C SER A 4 -48.13 64.65 -9.58
N HIS A 5 -48.62 64.78 -10.82
CA HIS A 5 -47.98 64.14 -11.97
C HIS A 5 -46.63 64.79 -12.33
N ALA A 6 -46.54 66.11 -12.18
CA ALA A 6 -45.29 66.84 -12.39
C ALA A 6 -44.18 66.45 -11.38
N SER A 7 -44.53 66.12 -10.12
CA SER A 7 -43.53 65.68 -9.14
C SER A 7 -43.05 64.24 -9.39
N LEU A 8 -43.92 63.35 -9.86
CA LEU A 8 -43.57 61.98 -10.22
C LEU A 8 -42.67 61.92 -11.46
N ASP A 9 -42.93 62.76 -12.47
CA ASP A 9 -42.07 62.88 -13.65
C ASP A 9 -40.69 63.46 -13.30
N ALA A 10 -40.65 64.47 -12.41
CA ALA A 10 -39.39 65.02 -11.90
C ALA A 10 -38.56 63.96 -11.14
N ALA A 11 -39.19 63.21 -10.23
CA ALA A 11 -38.53 62.14 -9.48
C ALA A 11 -38.03 60.99 -10.38
N SER A 12 -38.76 60.69 -11.45
CA SER A 12 -38.38 59.67 -12.43
C SER A 12 -37.15 60.11 -13.23
N ASN A 13 -37.08 61.37 -13.62
CA ASN A 13 -35.93 61.93 -14.33
C ASN A 13 -34.69 62.01 -13.44
N ASP A 14 -34.83 62.34 -12.15
CA ASP A 14 -33.73 62.31 -11.18
C ASP A 14 -33.17 60.90 -10.98
N ARG A 15 -34.03 59.88 -10.93
CA ARG A 15 -33.60 58.48 -10.84
C ARG A 15 -32.84 58.03 -12.08
N LYS A 16 -33.33 58.39 -13.27
CA LYS A 16 -32.64 58.10 -14.54
C LYS A 16 -31.26 58.77 -14.60
N ALA A 17 -31.17 60.04 -14.19
CA ALA A 17 -29.91 60.78 -14.14
C ALA A 17 -28.91 60.16 -13.14
N ARG A 18 -29.39 59.71 -11.96
CA ARG A 18 -28.55 58.98 -11.00
C ARG A 18 -28.02 57.67 -11.56
N LEU A 19 -28.86 56.86 -12.20
CA LEU A 19 -28.44 55.59 -12.79
C LEU A 19 -27.44 55.80 -13.93
N ALA A 20 -27.62 56.82 -14.77
CA ALA A 20 -26.67 57.16 -15.83
C ALA A 20 -25.30 57.57 -15.27
N LYS A 21 -25.27 58.33 -14.16
CA LYS A 21 -24.02 58.69 -13.46
C LYS A 21 -23.31 57.46 -12.91
N LEU A 22 -24.04 56.52 -12.31
CA LEU A 22 -23.46 55.27 -11.79
C LEU A 22 -22.95 54.37 -12.92
N ALA A 23 -23.66 54.29 -14.04
CA ALA A 23 -23.21 53.55 -15.22
C ALA A 23 -21.93 54.16 -15.84
N ALA A 24 -21.85 55.49 -15.92
CA ALA A 24 -20.65 56.17 -16.38
C ALA A 24 -19.45 55.98 -15.43
N LEU A 25 -19.70 55.86 -14.12
CA LEU A 25 -18.65 55.58 -13.12
C LEU A 25 -18.12 54.15 -13.25
N LYS A 26 -19.02 53.16 -13.45
CA LYS A 26 -18.62 51.78 -13.74
C LYS A 26 -17.81 51.66 -15.04
N ARG A 27 -18.19 52.38 -16.09
CA ARG A 27 -17.45 52.37 -17.36
C ARG A 27 -16.09 53.10 -17.30
N LYS A 28 -15.84 53.91 -16.27
CA LYS A 28 -14.59 54.67 -16.12
C LYS A 28 -13.64 54.06 -15.09
N GLN A 29 -14.02 52.97 -14.41
CA GLN A 29 -13.05 52.08 -13.78
C GLN A 29 -12.38 51.26 -14.91
N PRO A 30 -11.06 51.38 -15.13
CA PRO A 30 -10.35 50.43 -15.96
C PRO A 30 -10.28 49.10 -15.20
N GLU A 31 -11.07 48.13 -15.62
CA GLU A 31 -10.89 46.72 -15.23
C GLU A 31 -9.52 46.24 -15.77
N PRO A 32 -8.71 45.51 -14.99
CA PRO A 32 -7.67 44.68 -15.55
C PRO A 32 -8.33 43.56 -16.36
N GLU A 33 -8.02 43.51 -17.64
CA GLU A 33 -8.43 42.43 -18.55
C GLU A 33 -7.88 41.09 -18.03
N ASP A 34 -8.75 40.20 -17.57
CA ASP A 34 -8.49 38.76 -17.57
C ASP A 34 -9.77 37.97 -17.88
N SER A 35 -9.75 37.41 -19.09
CA SER A 35 -10.31 36.13 -19.54
C SER A 35 -11.78 35.79 -19.28
N THR A 36 -12.50 35.69 -20.39
CA THR A 36 -13.74 34.93 -20.56
C THR A 36 -13.57 33.44 -20.23
N ASP A 37 -14.50 32.95 -19.41
CA ASP A 37 -15.13 31.62 -19.40
C ASP A 37 -14.23 30.37 -19.46
N THR A 38 -14.13 29.66 -18.32
CA THR A 38 -14.44 28.23 -18.17
C THR A 38 -14.03 27.72 -16.79
N GLY A 39 -14.85 26.84 -16.20
CA GLY A 39 -14.34 25.69 -15.45
C GLY A 39 -14.04 25.88 -13.95
N ALA A 40 -14.81 25.15 -13.15
CA ALA A 40 -14.51 24.82 -11.77
C ALA A 40 -13.11 24.19 -11.61
N GLY A 41 -12.41 24.53 -10.52
CA GLY A 41 -11.29 23.73 -10.04
C GLY A 41 -10.25 24.48 -9.21
N GLY A 42 -10.29 24.29 -7.90
CA GLY A 42 -9.08 24.12 -7.08
C GLY A 42 -8.34 25.39 -6.64
N ASP A 43 -8.80 26.00 -5.54
CA ASP A 43 -7.90 26.82 -4.71
C ASP A 43 -7.16 25.88 -3.75
N ALA A 44 -5.89 25.63 -4.09
CA ALA A 44 -4.95 24.86 -3.30
C ALA A 44 -4.60 25.62 -2.02
N LYS A 45 -4.95 25.04 -0.87
CA LYS A 45 -4.53 25.49 0.45
C LYS A 45 -3.00 25.42 0.57
N ASP A 46 -2.35 26.57 0.59
CA ASP A 46 -1.10 26.75 1.33
C ASP A 46 -1.10 28.14 1.97
N ASN A 47 -1.16 28.20 3.30
CA ASN A 47 -0.52 29.20 4.16
C ASN A 47 -0.95 29.00 5.62
N SER A 48 0.05 28.67 6.44
CA SER A 48 0.03 28.31 7.87
C SER A 48 -0.14 29.49 8.83
N SER A 49 -0.94 30.49 8.48
CA SER A 49 -1.30 31.60 9.38
C SER A 49 -2.76 31.47 9.79
N PRO A 50 -3.13 31.64 11.08
CA PRO A 50 -4.53 31.60 11.48
C PRO A 50 -5.27 32.73 10.78
N ASP A 51 -6.13 32.37 9.83
CA ASP A 51 -6.93 33.32 9.08
C ASP A 51 -7.81 34.08 10.08
N VAL A 52 -7.69 35.42 10.08
CA VAL A 52 -8.32 36.36 11.03
C VAL A 52 -9.84 36.12 11.07
N THR A 53 -10.40 35.65 9.97
CA THR A 53 -11.81 35.25 9.82
C THR A 53 -12.23 34.18 10.83
N THR A 54 -11.40 33.16 11.09
CA THR A 54 -11.72 32.07 12.02
C THR A 54 -11.66 32.49 13.49
N THR A 55 -10.82 33.48 13.82
CA THR A 55 -10.60 33.93 15.21
C THR A 55 -11.60 35.01 15.62
N PHE A 56 -11.97 35.92 14.72
CA PHE A 56 -12.82 37.08 15.04
C PHE A 56 -14.23 37.01 14.47
N LEU A 57 -14.47 36.19 13.45
CA LEU A 57 -15.80 35.95 12.89
C LEU A 57 -16.30 34.60 13.41
N SER A 58 -16.75 34.56 14.67
CA SER A 58 -17.43 33.37 15.19
C SER A 58 -18.72 33.17 14.37
N GLY A 59 -18.68 32.28 13.38
CA GLY A 59 -19.82 31.88 12.59
C GLY A 59 -20.78 31.11 13.48
N ARG A 60 -21.61 31.82 14.27
CA ARG A 60 -22.59 31.26 15.22
C ARG A 60 -23.76 30.58 14.50
N ASN A 61 -23.43 29.57 13.68
CA ASN A 61 -24.23 28.69 12.80
C ASN A 61 -23.68 28.61 11.36
N TYR A 62 -22.51 29.16 11.05
CA TYR A 62 -21.92 29.06 9.71
C TYR A 62 -20.56 28.39 9.80
N ASP A 63 -20.35 27.38 8.97
CA ASP A 63 -19.05 26.74 8.80
C ASP A 63 -18.35 27.29 7.55
N ALA A 64 -17.14 27.81 7.76
CA ALA A 64 -16.36 28.46 6.71
C ALA A 64 -15.80 27.46 5.69
N GLU A 65 -15.57 26.19 6.11
CA GLU A 65 -15.04 25.16 5.22
C GLU A 65 -16.11 24.66 4.26
N THR A 66 -17.29 24.31 4.78
CA THR A 66 -18.44 23.88 3.96
C THR A 66 -19.23 25.02 3.33
N ARG A 67 -18.89 26.28 3.68
CA ARG A 67 -19.59 27.51 3.27
C ARG A 67 -21.12 27.43 3.45
N GLY A 68 -21.55 26.80 4.54
CA GLY A 68 -22.95 26.46 4.77
C GLY A 68 -23.39 26.58 6.23
N PRO A 69 -24.68 26.38 6.52
CA PRO A 69 -25.18 26.31 7.88
C PRO A 69 -24.56 25.10 8.60
N LYS A 70 -23.94 25.33 9.77
CA LYS A 70 -23.40 24.26 10.62
C LYS A 70 -24.55 23.40 11.14
N LEU A 71 -24.84 22.29 10.47
CA LEU A 71 -25.75 21.26 10.97
C LEU A 71 -24.99 20.48 12.06
N GLY A 72 -25.52 20.46 13.28
CA GLY A 72 -24.91 19.77 14.44
C GLY A 72 -24.91 18.24 14.37
N PHE A 73 -24.90 17.66 13.17
CA PHE A 73 -25.01 16.22 12.89
C PHE A 73 -23.81 15.66 12.14
N GLU A 74 -22.75 16.43 11.94
CA GLU A 74 -21.53 15.94 11.28
C GLU A 74 -20.85 14.80 12.04
N GLN A 75 -21.11 14.70 13.35
CA GLN A 75 -20.69 13.58 14.17
C GLN A 75 -21.92 12.96 14.84
N GLY A 76 -22.24 11.74 14.44
CA GLY A 76 -23.29 10.95 15.07
C GLY A 76 -22.94 10.73 16.56
N PRO A 77 -23.92 10.72 17.49
CA PRO A 77 -23.65 10.51 18.93
C PRO A 77 -22.92 9.19 19.27
N GLN A 78 -22.95 8.26 18.30
CA GLN A 78 -22.40 6.90 18.36
C GLN A 78 -21.07 6.78 17.59
N GLU A 79 -20.67 7.77 16.78
CA GLU A 79 -19.42 7.70 16.03
C GLU A 79 -18.23 7.79 17.00
N GLY A 80 -17.37 6.77 16.96
CA GLY A 80 -16.17 6.66 17.80
C GLY A 80 -16.37 5.99 19.16
N LYS A 81 -17.59 5.55 19.51
CA LYS A 81 -17.83 4.76 20.74
C LYS A 81 -18.05 3.30 20.37
N VAL A 82 -17.32 2.41 21.02
CA VAL A 82 -17.56 0.97 20.90
C VAL A 82 -18.92 0.67 21.52
N THR A 83 -19.88 0.28 20.69
CA THR A 83 -21.24 -0.05 21.15
C THR A 83 -21.33 -1.53 21.50
N VAL A 84 -22.32 -1.89 22.32
CA VAL A 84 -22.59 -3.30 22.64
C VAL A 84 -22.95 -4.07 21.35
N GLU A 85 -23.63 -3.42 20.41
CA GLU A 85 -24.00 -4.02 19.12
C GLU A 85 -22.77 -4.37 18.27
N THR A 86 -21.77 -3.49 18.21
CA THR A 86 -20.53 -3.77 17.47
C THR A 86 -19.76 -4.93 18.09
N GLN A 87 -19.66 -4.99 19.43
CA GLN A 87 -19.02 -6.12 20.12
C GLN A 87 -19.80 -7.42 19.92
N ALA A 88 -21.13 -7.37 19.97
CA ALA A 88 -21.97 -8.53 19.74
C ALA A 88 -21.82 -9.07 18.30
N ALA A 89 -21.68 -8.18 17.31
CA ALA A 89 -21.42 -8.56 15.93
C ALA A 89 -20.05 -9.26 15.78
N GLU A 90 -18.99 -8.71 16.35
CA GLU A 90 -17.66 -9.32 16.34
C GLU A 90 -17.65 -10.71 16.99
N ILE A 91 -18.31 -10.86 18.14
CA ILE A 91 -18.44 -12.16 18.82
C ILE A 91 -19.23 -13.14 17.95
N ALA A 92 -20.30 -12.70 17.30
CA ALA A 92 -21.09 -13.57 16.42
C ALA A 92 -20.30 -14.03 15.19
N GLU A 93 -19.43 -13.19 14.63
CA GLU A 93 -18.53 -13.56 13.53
C GLU A 93 -17.48 -14.56 13.99
N ALA A 94 -16.81 -14.30 15.12
CA ALA A 94 -15.82 -15.21 15.68
C ALA A 94 -16.40 -16.60 16.00
N VAL A 95 -17.61 -16.65 16.56
CA VAL A 95 -18.31 -17.92 16.86
C VAL A 95 -18.66 -18.67 15.57
N LYS A 96 -19.08 -17.97 14.51
CA LYS A 96 -19.35 -18.60 13.21
C LYS A 96 -18.09 -19.20 12.59
N GLU A 97 -16.97 -18.48 12.62
CA GLU A 97 -15.70 -18.99 12.11
C GLU A 97 -15.22 -20.21 12.89
N GLN A 98 -15.37 -20.19 14.23
CA GLN A 98 -15.00 -21.34 15.05
C GLN A 98 -15.88 -22.55 14.75
N ALA A 99 -17.20 -22.34 14.63
CA ALA A 99 -18.12 -23.41 14.28
C ALA A 99 -17.82 -24.03 12.91
N GLN A 100 -17.41 -23.22 11.92
CA GLN A 100 -16.98 -23.73 10.60
C GLN A 100 -15.72 -24.60 10.71
N LYS A 101 -14.71 -24.16 11.49
CA LYS A 101 -13.48 -24.93 11.71
C LYS A 101 -13.75 -26.25 12.44
N ASP A 102 -14.65 -26.22 13.41
CA ASP A 102 -15.04 -27.42 14.16
C ASP A 102 -15.84 -28.37 13.27
N GLU A 103 -16.72 -27.87 12.40
CA GLU A 103 -17.46 -28.68 11.41
C GLU A 103 -16.52 -29.38 10.42
N ASP A 104 -15.44 -28.72 9.97
CA ASP A 104 -14.41 -29.32 9.12
C ASP A 104 -13.61 -30.41 9.86
N ALA A 105 -13.38 -30.25 11.16
CA ALA A 105 -12.67 -31.22 12.00
C ALA A 105 -13.55 -32.42 12.40
N ASP A 106 -14.83 -32.18 12.65
CA ASP A 106 -15.83 -33.17 13.03
C ASP A 106 -16.42 -33.93 11.83
N GLN A 107 -16.04 -33.57 10.59
CA GLN A 107 -16.41 -34.36 9.43
C GLN A 107 -15.95 -35.82 9.63
N PRO A 108 -16.87 -36.80 9.59
CA PRO A 108 -16.53 -38.19 9.81
C PRO A 108 -15.50 -38.61 8.77
N ILE A 109 -14.31 -38.98 9.25
CA ILE A 109 -13.19 -39.42 8.42
C ILE A 109 -13.68 -40.56 7.53
N ASP A 110 -13.74 -40.30 6.23
CA ASP A 110 -14.23 -41.27 5.27
C ASP A 110 -13.19 -42.39 5.08
N LEU A 111 -13.51 -43.54 5.66
CA LEU A 111 -12.67 -44.74 5.65
C LEU A 111 -12.33 -45.23 4.23
N PHE A 112 -13.12 -44.87 3.21
CA PHE A 112 -12.83 -45.23 1.82
C PHE A 112 -11.81 -44.30 1.15
N LYS A 113 -11.62 -43.08 1.66
CA LYS A 113 -10.53 -42.17 1.26
C LYS A 113 -9.21 -42.57 1.90
N LEU A 114 -9.26 -43.29 3.03
CA LEU A 114 -8.10 -43.83 3.70
C LEU A 114 -7.67 -45.14 3.01
N GLN A 115 -6.71 -45.05 2.09
CA GLN A 115 -6.12 -46.24 1.47
C GLN A 115 -5.48 -47.15 2.54
N PRO A 116 -5.55 -48.49 2.39
CA PRO A 116 -4.86 -49.40 3.28
C PRO A 116 -3.35 -49.12 3.21
N LYS A 117 -2.75 -48.79 4.36
CA LYS A 117 -1.30 -48.55 4.47
C LYS A 117 -0.52 -49.86 4.39
N LYS A 118 0.75 -49.77 4.00
CA LYS A 118 1.66 -50.93 3.94
C LYS A 118 1.91 -51.48 5.35
N PRO A 119 2.05 -52.80 5.56
CA PRO A 119 2.28 -53.37 6.91
C PRO A 119 3.46 -52.75 7.67
N ASN A 120 4.56 -52.42 6.99
CA ASN A 120 5.77 -51.87 7.61
C ASN A 120 5.82 -50.32 7.56
N TRP A 121 4.70 -49.64 7.30
CA TRP A 121 4.71 -48.18 7.14
C TRP A 121 5.13 -47.46 8.43
N ASP A 122 4.68 -47.97 9.57
CA ASP A 122 4.98 -47.44 10.89
C ASP A 122 6.45 -47.67 11.25
N LEU A 123 6.97 -48.88 10.96
CA LEU A 123 8.37 -49.22 11.16
C LEU A 123 9.30 -48.31 10.35
N ARG A 124 8.90 -47.91 9.14
CA ARG A 124 9.67 -46.93 8.35
C ARG A 124 9.64 -45.56 8.98
N ARG A 125 8.49 -45.08 9.44
CA ARG A 125 8.37 -43.79 10.12
C ARG A 125 9.27 -43.72 11.36
N ASP A 126 9.21 -44.74 12.21
CA ASP A 126 10.00 -44.79 13.44
C ASP A 126 11.51 -44.94 13.15
N LEU A 127 11.86 -45.62 12.06
CA LEU A 127 13.24 -45.72 11.59
C LEU A 127 13.73 -44.35 11.08
N ASP A 128 12.92 -43.68 10.25
CA ASP A 128 13.26 -42.38 9.66
C ASP A 128 13.48 -41.33 10.76
N GLU A 129 12.64 -41.31 11.79
CA GLU A 129 12.81 -40.42 12.95
C GLU A 129 14.17 -40.65 13.66
N LYS A 130 14.55 -41.92 13.86
CA LYS A 130 15.84 -42.27 14.48
C LYS A 130 17.03 -41.92 13.57
N LEU A 131 16.85 -42.00 12.25
CA LEU A 131 17.89 -41.69 11.27
C LEU A 131 18.09 -40.19 11.05
N THR A 132 17.14 -39.32 11.43
CA THR A 132 17.25 -37.85 11.22
C THR A 132 18.61 -37.28 11.62
N THR A 133 19.06 -37.52 12.85
CA THR A 133 20.32 -36.98 13.36
C THR A 133 21.55 -37.64 12.71
N LEU A 134 21.42 -38.89 12.25
CA LEU A 134 22.48 -39.58 11.54
C LEU A 134 22.61 -39.06 10.12
N ASN A 135 21.49 -38.83 9.42
CA ASN A 135 21.43 -38.28 8.07
C ASN A 135 22.10 -36.91 7.98
N VAL A 136 21.85 -36.02 8.95
CA VAL A 136 22.55 -34.72 8.99
C VAL A 136 24.08 -34.91 9.08
N ARG A 137 24.56 -35.86 9.88
CA ARG A 137 26.00 -36.14 10.01
C ARG A 137 26.57 -36.79 8.77
N THR A 138 25.84 -37.71 8.12
CA THR A 138 26.29 -38.37 6.90
C THR A 138 26.33 -37.39 5.74
N GLU A 139 25.33 -36.52 5.58
CA GLU A 139 25.32 -35.44 4.58
C GLU A 139 26.51 -34.49 4.77
N ASN A 140 26.78 -34.05 6.01
CA ASN A 140 27.96 -33.25 6.32
C ASN A 140 29.27 -33.98 6.01
N ALA A 141 29.36 -35.28 6.28
CA ALA A 141 30.53 -36.09 5.94
C ALA A 141 30.70 -36.23 4.42
N ILE A 142 29.60 -36.45 3.68
CA ILE A 142 29.58 -36.50 2.22
C ILE A 142 30.07 -35.15 1.66
N ALA A 143 29.55 -34.02 2.15
CA ALA A 143 29.97 -32.70 1.73
C ALA A 143 31.48 -32.47 1.94
N ARG A 144 32.02 -32.88 3.10
CA ARG A 144 33.47 -32.82 3.36
C ARG A 144 34.29 -33.68 2.39
N LEU A 145 33.84 -34.90 2.11
CA LEU A 145 34.51 -35.80 1.17
C LEU A 145 34.47 -35.25 -0.25
N VAL A 146 33.35 -34.68 -0.67
CA VAL A 146 33.21 -34.03 -1.98
C VAL A 146 34.16 -32.84 -2.08
N ARG A 147 34.21 -31.97 -1.05
CA ARG A 147 35.16 -30.84 -1.01
C ARG A 147 36.62 -31.31 -1.15
N GLN A 148 37.02 -32.32 -0.38
CA GLN A 148 38.38 -32.88 -0.46
C GLN A 148 38.67 -33.48 -1.85
N ARG A 149 37.70 -34.17 -2.45
CA ARG A 149 37.85 -34.72 -3.82
C ARG A 149 38.02 -33.64 -4.87
N ILE A 150 37.27 -32.55 -4.76
CA ILE A 150 37.40 -31.41 -5.68
C ILE A 150 38.75 -30.72 -5.49
N GLU A 151 39.16 -30.44 -4.25
CA GLU A 151 40.45 -29.79 -3.95
C GLU A 151 41.64 -30.63 -4.41
N THR A 152 41.61 -31.95 -4.18
CA THR A 152 42.65 -32.87 -4.65
C THR A 152 42.68 -32.96 -6.17
N ALA A 153 41.52 -33.00 -6.85
CA ALA A 153 41.44 -32.97 -8.30
C ALA A 153 42.00 -31.65 -8.88
N GLN A 154 41.66 -30.49 -8.29
CA GLN A 154 42.21 -29.19 -8.67
C GLN A 154 43.72 -29.11 -8.44
N ARG A 155 44.22 -29.62 -7.31
CA ARG A 155 45.65 -29.65 -7.00
C ARG A 155 46.41 -30.53 -7.99
N VAL A 156 45.91 -31.73 -8.30
CA VAL A 156 46.52 -32.62 -9.31
C VAL A 156 46.48 -31.97 -10.70
N ALA A 157 45.38 -31.31 -11.07
CA ALA A 157 45.30 -30.56 -12.33
C ALA A 157 46.33 -29.41 -12.37
N LYS A 158 46.50 -28.67 -11.27
CA LYS A 158 47.50 -27.61 -11.14
C LYS A 158 48.93 -28.14 -11.17
N GLU A 159 49.23 -29.25 -10.50
CA GLU A 159 50.56 -29.89 -10.55
C GLU A 159 50.88 -30.45 -11.95
N ARG A 160 49.88 -31.00 -12.64
CA ARG A 160 50.01 -31.42 -14.05
C ARG A 160 50.20 -30.23 -14.99
N GLY A 161 49.45 -29.14 -14.80
CA GLY A 161 49.61 -27.89 -15.56
C GLY A 161 50.91 -27.14 -15.26
N ALA A 162 51.50 -27.31 -14.06
CA ALA A 162 52.81 -26.75 -13.72
C ALA A 162 53.98 -27.52 -14.34
N THR A 163 53.75 -28.78 -14.77
CA THR A 163 54.77 -29.59 -15.46
C THR A 163 54.76 -29.38 -16.99
N SER A 164 53.68 -28.82 -17.54
CA SER A 164 53.64 -28.35 -18.94
C SER A 164 53.92 -26.85 -19.01
N ASN A 165 55.17 -26.45 -18.74
CA ASN A 165 55.68 -25.15 -19.15
C ASN A 165 55.93 -25.21 -20.66
N GLY A 166 54.84 -25.14 -21.44
CA GLY A 166 54.84 -25.28 -22.88
C GLY A 166 53.47 -24.90 -23.43
N ASP A 167 53.33 -23.61 -23.72
CA ASP A 167 52.56 -23.02 -24.84
C ASP A 167 51.40 -23.86 -25.43
N GLY A 168 50.17 -23.37 -25.27
CA GLY A 168 48.99 -23.89 -25.98
C GLY A 168 47.76 -24.00 -25.08
N GLY A 169 46.84 -23.03 -25.20
CA GLY A 169 45.60 -23.00 -24.43
C GLY A 169 44.61 -24.09 -24.84
N GLU A 170 43.73 -24.42 -23.89
CA GLU A 170 42.27 -24.56 -24.08
C GLU A 170 41.62 -24.80 -22.71
N GLU A 171 41.01 -23.73 -22.22
CA GLU A 171 39.72 -23.66 -21.52
C GLU A 171 39.06 -24.99 -21.11
N VAL A 172 39.50 -25.59 -19.99
CA VAL A 172 38.69 -26.60 -19.28
C VAL A 172 38.84 -26.38 -17.77
N GLY A 173 38.17 -25.35 -17.23
CA GLY A 173 38.29 -25.05 -15.80
C GLY A 173 37.36 -23.99 -15.20
N ILE A 174 36.35 -23.48 -15.92
CA ILE A 174 35.59 -22.30 -15.51
C ILE A 174 34.22 -22.63 -14.86
N GLU A 175 33.78 -23.89 -14.87
CA GLU A 175 32.38 -24.22 -14.54
C GLU A 175 32.04 -24.19 -13.03
N GLY A 176 33.05 -24.19 -12.14
CA GLY A 176 32.84 -24.13 -10.68
C GLY A 176 32.71 -22.72 -10.12
N ASP A 177 33.58 -21.80 -10.56
CA ASP A 177 33.56 -20.41 -10.10
C ASP A 177 32.34 -19.67 -10.64
N ALA A 178 31.96 -19.92 -11.90
CA ALA A 178 30.75 -19.34 -12.50
C ALA A 178 29.46 -19.79 -11.79
N LEU A 179 29.42 -21.01 -11.24
CA LEU A 179 28.26 -21.50 -10.47
C LEU A 179 28.20 -20.87 -9.08
N VAL A 180 29.35 -20.69 -8.42
CA VAL A 180 29.42 -20.01 -7.12
C VAL A 180 29.11 -18.53 -7.24
N GLU A 181 29.58 -17.87 -8.31
CA GLU A 181 29.26 -16.48 -8.63
C GLU A 181 27.77 -16.33 -8.99
N GLY A 182 27.20 -17.27 -9.74
CA GLY A 182 25.75 -17.31 -10.03
C GLY A 182 24.87 -17.53 -8.79
N ILE A 183 25.35 -18.26 -7.78
CA ILE A 183 24.65 -18.42 -6.49
C ILE A 183 24.71 -17.14 -5.67
N HIS A 184 25.88 -16.47 -5.60
CA HIS A 184 26.01 -15.19 -4.88
C HIS A 184 25.14 -14.08 -5.49
N ILE A 185 25.02 -14.05 -6.83
CA ILE A 185 24.15 -13.08 -7.52
C ILE A 185 22.68 -13.31 -7.14
N ARG A 186 22.20 -14.56 -7.13
CA ARG A 186 20.82 -14.87 -6.75
C ARG A 186 20.52 -14.54 -5.29
N GLU A 187 21.45 -14.84 -4.39
CA GLU A 187 21.31 -14.52 -2.97
C GLU A 187 21.29 -13.00 -2.72
N GLN A 188 21.92 -12.22 -3.60
CA GLN A 188 21.90 -10.76 -3.55
C GLN A 188 20.59 -10.19 -4.12
N GLU A 189 20.07 -10.76 -5.22
CA GLU A 189 18.77 -10.41 -5.79
C GLU A 189 17.62 -10.69 -4.81
N ASP A 190 17.63 -11.84 -4.12
CA ASP A 190 16.60 -12.19 -3.12
C ASP A 190 16.59 -11.20 -1.93
N ASN A 191 17.75 -10.70 -1.51
CA ASN A 191 17.86 -9.71 -0.42
C ASN A 191 17.35 -8.32 -0.82
N ASP A 192 17.51 -7.94 -2.09
CA ASP A 192 17.03 -6.65 -2.62
C ASP A 192 15.50 -6.68 -2.84
N GLU A 193 14.90 -7.85 -3.12
CA GLU A 193 13.44 -8.02 -3.23
C GLU A 193 12.72 -7.96 -1.87
N ASP A 194 13.34 -8.45 -0.79
CA ASP A 194 12.76 -8.44 0.57
C ASP A 194 12.79 -7.06 1.27
N THR A 195 13.47 -6.07 0.68
CA THR A 195 13.64 -4.71 1.26
C THR A 195 12.77 -3.62 0.61
N ILE A 196 11.82 -3.99 -0.26
CA ILE A 196 10.80 -3.12 -0.87
C ILE A 196 9.42 -3.44 -0.30
#